data_AF-A0AAW4J5B5-F1
#
_entry.id   AF-A0AAW4J5B5-F1
#
_cell.length_a   1.000
_cell.length_b   1.000
_cell.length_c   1.000
_cell.angle_alpha   90.00
_cell.angle_beta   90.00
_cell.angle_gamma   90.00
#
_symmetry.space_group_name_H-M   'P 1'
#
loop_
_entity.id
_entity.type
_entity.pdbx_description
1 polymer ?
#
loop_
_entity_poly.entity_id
_entity_poly.type
_entity_poly.pdbx_seq_one_letter_code
_entity_poly.pdbx_strand_id
1 'polypeptide(L)'
;MFETKELNAITQIFQSSKPSQTVQAQLHFEYVNLEATLLRAKVLRGFAKEKVTYITQAQIHDNDQNLAYLFAPFVLANLNHPVIYTTLNSASVLKILNQYYQSDRSIHLKIEEVIQSLNLYVDLVDQPRNEEDFLYRSLIKALCRTDVSEVFLITHLRINKVQLCILQDYFEIKIHVIYADKQRSVVNDDLINTRKLLFKSKDEFHRNLCAFFSQLNTPLIAQIGQFNQQQAMHLIEDMFYSEHIFEKLSVYGEYMQTRIQNGANFKVLSTNELSHR
;
A
#
# COMPACT_ATOMS: atom_id res chain seq x y z
N MET A 1 -8.47 21.17 13.22
CA MET A 1 -8.43 21.66 11.81
C MET A 1 -7.27 22.65 11.70
N PHE A 2 -6.60 22.71 10.54
CA PHE A 2 -5.27 23.33 10.39
C PHE A 2 -5.33 24.85 10.31
N GLU A 3 -4.31 25.52 10.87
CA GLU A 3 -4.14 26.98 10.75
C GLU A 3 -3.74 27.37 9.33
N THR A 4 -2.84 26.58 8.74
CA THR A 4 -2.43 26.70 7.34
C THR A 4 -3.59 26.35 6.40
N LYS A 5 -3.96 27.29 5.54
CA LYS A 5 -5.15 27.18 4.66
C LYS A 5 -5.05 26.01 3.70
N GLU A 6 -3.90 25.78 3.09
CA GLU A 6 -3.68 24.75 2.09
C GLU A 6 -3.80 23.34 2.68
N LEU A 7 -3.43 23.15 3.95
CA LEU A 7 -3.59 21.86 4.64
C LEU A 7 -5.06 21.49 4.84
N ASN A 8 -5.97 22.46 4.87
CA ASN A 8 -7.40 22.18 4.97
C ASN A 8 -7.95 21.48 3.70
N ALA A 9 -7.23 21.53 2.57
CA ALA A 9 -7.56 20.76 1.39
C ALA A 9 -7.56 19.24 1.67
N ILE A 10 -6.71 18.77 2.61
CA ILE A 10 -6.69 17.36 3.03
C ILE A 10 -8.07 16.94 3.52
N THR A 11 -8.72 17.78 4.34
CA THR A 11 -10.02 17.45 4.96
C THR A 11 -11.18 17.43 3.97
N GLN A 12 -10.98 17.96 2.76
CA GLN A 12 -12.01 18.14 1.73
C GLN A 12 -11.73 17.34 0.46
N ILE A 13 -10.71 16.46 0.48
CA ILE A 13 -10.29 15.72 -0.72
C ILE A 13 -11.33 14.69 -1.16
N PHE A 14 -12.02 14.02 -0.24
CA PHE A 14 -13.12 13.10 -0.55
C PHE A 14 -14.45 13.89 -0.54
N GLN A 15 -15.16 13.94 -1.68
CA GLN A 15 -16.26 14.89 -1.88
C GLN A 15 -17.47 14.69 -0.96
N SER A 16 -17.69 13.45 -0.49
CA SER A 16 -18.90 13.09 0.25
C SER A 16 -18.68 12.99 1.75
N SER A 17 -17.47 13.29 2.22
CA SER A 17 -17.06 13.00 3.58
C SER A 17 -16.04 13.98 4.12
N LYS A 18 -15.89 13.93 5.44
CA LYS A 18 -14.87 14.63 6.22
C LYS A 18 -14.24 13.59 7.14
N PRO A 19 -12.98 13.77 7.56
CA PRO A 19 -12.37 12.87 8.51
C PRO A 19 -13.19 12.84 9.79
N SER A 20 -13.51 11.64 10.29
CA SER A 20 -14.30 11.52 11.51
C SER A 20 -13.54 12.07 12.73
N GLN A 21 -14.26 12.37 13.80
CA GLN A 21 -13.62 12.77 15.08
C GLN A 21 -12.65 11.69 15.59
N THR A 22 -12.92 10.42 15.28
CA THR A 22 -12.08 9.30 15.72
C THR A 22 -10.71 9.38 15.02
N VAL A 23 -10.69 9.56 13.70
CA VAL A 23 -9.42 9.69 12.96
C VAL A 23 -8.70 10.97 13.33
N GLN A 24 -9.41 12.08 13.53
CA GLN A 24 -8.78 13.32 14.00
C GLN A 24 -8.08 13.11 15.35
N ALA A 25 -8.75 12.43 16.31
CA ALA A 25 -8.15 12.10 17.60
C ALA A 25 -6.96 11.15 17.48
N GLN A 26 -7.05 10.11 16.63
CA GLN A 26 -5.94 9.19 16.36
C GLN A 26 -4.72 9.91 15.79
N LEU A 27 -4.92 10.82 14.84
CA LEU A 27 -3.84 11.61 14.26
C LEU A 27 -3.21 12.57 15.26
N HIS A 28 -4.01 13.19 16.14
CA HIS A 28 -3.49 14.01 17.23
C HIS A 28 -2.71 13.21 18.27
N PHE A 29 -3.07 11.94 18.48
CA PHE A 29 -2.32 11.03 19.35
C PHE A 29 -1.01 10.55 18.69
N GLU A 30 -1.06 10.22 17.40
CA GLU A 30 0.10 9.74 16.62
C GLU A 30 1.13 10.85 16.37
N TYR A 31 0.68 12.09 16.21
CA TYR A 31 1.54 13.24 15.94
C TYR A 31 1.38 14.33 16.99
N VAL A 32 2.45 14.58 17.76
CA VAL A 32 2.51 15.65 18.78
C VAL A 32 2.06 17.00 18.20
N ASN A 33 2.46 17.31 16.96
CA ASN A 33 1.92 18.42 16.18
C ASN A 33 1.88 18.04 14.70
N LEU A 34 0.71 17.56 14.26
CA LEU A 34 0.50 17.11 12.88
C LEU A 34 0.82 18.18 11.83
N GLU A 35 0.42 19.43 12.08
CA GLU A 35 0.67 20.55 11.17
C GLU A 35 2.17 20.79 11.00
N ALA A 36 2.91 20.89 12.10
CA ALA A 36 4.36 21.04 12.06
C ALA A 36 5.05 19.85 11.39
N THR A 37 4.55 18.63 11.60
CA THR A 37 5.07 17.42 10.94
C THR A 37 4.86 17.48 9.42
N LEU A 38 3.67 17.85 8.94
CA LEU A 38 3.38 18.00 7.51
C LEU A 38 4.26 19.08 6.85
N LEU A 39 4.39 20.24 7.50
CA LEU A 39 5.21 21.35 7.00
C LEU A 39 6.70 20.97 6.96
N ARG A 40 7.19 20.30 8.01
CA ARG A 40 8.56 19.78 8.04
C ARG A 40 8.78 18.73 6.95
N ALA A 41 7.83 17.82 6.75
CA ALA A 41 7.92 16.79 5.74
C ALA A 41 8.02 17.39 4.33
N LYS A 42 7.17 18.38 4.03
CA LYS A 42 7.24 19.17 2.78
C LYS A 42 8.65 19.72 2.54
N VAL A 43 9.22 20.44 3.51
CA VAL A 43 10.55 21.05 3.35
C VAL A 43 11.64 19.98 3.17
N LEU A 44 11.63 18.94 3.99
CA LEU A 44 12.66 17.91 3.96
C LEU A 44 12.59 17.01 2.72
N ARG A 45 11.43 16.93 2.06
CA ARG A 45 11.25 16.13 0.84
C ARG A 45 12.11 16.58 -0.32
N GLY A 46 12.37 17.87 -0.45
CA GLY A 46 13.31 18.40 -1.45
C GLY A 46 14.74 17.87 -1.29
N PHE A 47 15.12 17.43 -0.08
CA PHE A 47 16.46 16.96 0.26
C PHE A 47 16.58 15.43 0.34
N ALA A 48 15.47 14.70 0.18
CA ALA A 48 15.50 13.24 0.25
C ALA A 48 16.25 12.65 -0.95
N LYS A 49 17.31 11.87 -0.66
CA LYS A 49 18.14 11.19 -1.66
C LYS A 49 17.41 10.04 -2.32
N GLU A 50 16.70 9.25 -1.52
CA GLU A 50 15.86 8.16 -1.97
C GLU A 50 14.41 8.65 -2.02
N LYS A 51 13.70 8.20 -3.06
CA LYS A 51 12.30 8.54 -3.29
C LYS A 51 11.47 7.27 -3.19
N VAL A 52 10.37 7.36 -2.45
CA VAL A 52 9.44 6.26 -2.19
C VAL A 52 8.10 6.57 -2.85
N THR A 53 7.52 5.56 -3.50
CA THR A 53 6.13 5.59 -3.94
C THR A 53 5.23 5.11 -2.80
N TYR A 54 4.18 5.85 -2.48
CA TYR A 54 3.19 5.43 -1.49
C TYR A 54 1.87 5.05 -2.16
N ILE A 55 1.44 3.80 -2.04
CA ILE A 55 0.18 3.31 -2.59
C ILE A 55 -0.79 3.12 -1.43
N THR A 56 -1.91 3.84 -1.45
CA THR A 56 -3.05 3.61 -0.57
C THR A 56 -4.18 3.00 -1.37
N GLN A 57 -4.65 1.84 -0.94
CA GLN A 57 -5.74 1.14 -1.59
C GLN A 57 -6.93 0.95 -0.64
N ALA A 58 -8.09 1.41 -1.09
CA ALA A 58 -9.42 1.16 -0.52
C ALA A 58 -9.65 -0.34 -0.26
N GLN A 59 -10.68 -0.68 0.53
CA GLN A 59 -10.89 -2.05 0.97
C GLN A 59 -11.04 -3.00 -0.23
N ILE A 60 -10.26 -4.09 -0.21
CA ILE A 60 -10.42 -5.20 -1.15
C ILE A 60 -11.44 -6.15 -0.54
N HIS A 61 -12.60 -6.28 -1.17
CA HIS A 61 -13.64 -7.21 -0.75
C HIS A 61 -13.43 -8.62 -1.33
N ASP A 62 -14.23 -9.58 -0.86
CA ASP A 62 -14.20 -10.94 -1.38
C ASP A 62 -14.55 -10.97 -2.88
N ASN A 63 -13.77 -11.73 -3.65
CA ASN A 63 -13.90 -11.85 -5.10
C ASN A 63 -13.73 -10.52 -5.85
N ASP A 64 -13.06 -9.53 -5.26
CA ASP A 64 -12.89 -8.21 -5.85
C ASP A 64 -11.74 -8.20 -6.88
N GLN A 65 -12.01 -7.65 -8.07
CA GLN A 65 -11.00 -7.42 -9.10
C GLN A 65 -9.86 -6.51 -8.64
N ASN A 66 -10.14 -5.62 -7.67
CA ASN A 66 -9.14 -4.74 -7.08
C ASN A 66 -8.06 -5.51 -6.30
N LEU A 67 -8.23 -6.81 -6.05
CA LEU A 67 -7.16 -7.70 -5.57
C LEU A 67 -5.92 -7.65 -6.48
N ALA A 68 -6.08 -7.35 -7.77
CA ALA A 68 -4.97 -7.17 -8.72
C ALA A 68 -3.87 -6.22 -8.20
N TYR A 69 -4.27 -5.14 -7.53
CA TYR A 69 -3.35 -4.10 -7.06
C TYR A 69 -2.50 -4.54 -5.85
N LEU A 70 -2.84 -5.65 -5.19
CA LEU A 70 -1.99 -6.28 -4.17
C LEU A 70 -0.62 -6.68 -4.75
N PHE A 71 -0.54 -6.93 -6.06
CA PHE A 71 0.69 -7.31 -6.75
C PHE A 71 1.55 -6.12 -7.20
N ALA A 72 0.97 -4.92 -7.29
CA ALA A 72 1.68 -3.69 -7.68
C ALA A 72 2.99 -3.46 -6.90
N PRO A 73 3.01 -3.56 -5.55
CA PRO A 73 4.24 -3.28 -4.81
C PRO A 73 5.36 -4.30 -5.09
N PHE A 74 5.04 -5.56 -5.42
CA PHE A 74 6.03 -6.56 -5.79
C PHE A 74 6.59 -6.33 -7.19
N VAL A 75 5.76 -5.86 -8.13
CA VAL A 75 6.22 -5.43 -9.46
C VAL A 75 7.18 -4.25 -9.31
N LEU A 76 6.81 -3.22 -8.56
CA LEU A 76 7.67 -2.04 -8.35
C LEU A 76 8.98 -2.37 -7.66
N ALA A 77 8.92 -3.21 -6.62
CA ALA A 77 10.12 -3.60 -5.89
C ALA A 77 11.07 -4.50 -6.73
N ASN A 78 10.56 -5.23 -7.73
CA ASN A 78 11.37 -5.93 -8.74
C ASN A 78 12.04 -4.94 -9.73
N LEU A 79 11.38 -3.82 -10.02
CA LEU A 79 11.94 -2.72 -10.82
C LEU A 79 12.87 -1.80 -10.02
N ASN A 80 13.21 -2.16 -8.78
CA ASN A 80 13.99 -1.34 -7.85
C ASN A 80 13.37 0.02 -7.55
N HIS A 81 12.04 0.11 -7.56
CA HIS A 81 11.30 1.28 -7.09
C HIS A 81 10.84 1.04 -5.65
N PRO A 82 11.40 1.78 -4.67
CA PRO A 82 10.96 1.70 -3.28
C PRO A 82 9.47 2.03 -3.14
N VAL A 83 8.71 1.13 -2.52
CA VAL A 83 7.27 1.27 -2.39
C VAL A 83 6.77 0.92 -0.99
N ILE A 84 5.87 1.77 -0.49
CA ILE A 84 4.99 1.46 0.65
C ILE A 84 3.60 1.23 0.08
N TYR A 85 3.02 0.07 0.35
CA TYR A 85 1.65 -0.25 0.00
C TYR A 85 0.84 -0.45 1.26
N THR A 86 -0.27 0.27 1.39
CA THR A 86 -1.20 0.13 2.51
C THR A 86 -2.61 -0.16 2.03
N THR A 87 -3.24 -1.12 2.68
CA THR A 87 -4.66 -1.46 2.48
C THR A 87 -5.24 -2.02 3.77
N LEU A 88 -6.55 -2.23 3.78
CA LEU A 88 -7.22 -2.89 4.88
C LEU A 88 -7.01 -4.39 4.85
N ASN A 89 -6.89 -4.96 6.04
CA ASN A 89 -6.93 -6.39 6.20
C ASN A 89 -8.28 -6.95 5.68
N SER A 90 -8.22 -7.94 4.79
CA SER A 90 -9.39 -8.63 4.24
C SER A 90 -9.10 -10.11 3.97
N ALA A 91 -10.14 -10.94 3.87
CA ALA A 91 -9.98 -12.37 3.67
C ALA A 91 -9.23 -12.68 2.36
N SER A 92 -9.55 -11.98 1.26
CA SER A 92 -8.85 -12.13 -0.02
C SER A 92 -7.36 -11.80 0.08
N VAL A 93 -7.02 -10.70 0.76
CA VAL A 93 -5.62 -10.28 0.95
C VAL A 93 -4.85 -11.31 1.79
N LEU A 94 -5.43 -11.72 2.91
CA LEU A 94 -4.84 -12.74 3.79
C LEU A 94 -4.67 -14.08 3.09
N LYS A 95 -5.62 -14.49 2.23
CA LYS A 95 -5.54 -15.75 1.48
C LYS A 95 -4.31 -15.82 0.58
N ILE A 96 -3.84 -14.69 0.08
CA ILE A 96 -2.59 -14.59 -0.70
C ILE A 96 -1.38 -14.51 0.23
N LEU A 97 -1.35 -13.52 1.14
CA LEU A 97 -0.16 -13.21 1.93
C LEU A 97 0.16 -14.25 3.01
N ASN A 98 -0.85 -14.87 3.63
CA ASN A 98 -0.66 -15.88 4.68
C ASN A 98 -0.03 -17.19 4.19
N GLN A 99 0.15 -17.35 2.89
CA GLN A 99 0.92 -18.46 2.35
C GLN A 99 2.43 -18.27 2.50
N TYR A 100 2.88 -17.04 2.76
CA TYR A 100 4.29 -16.67 2.80
C TYR A 100 4.75 -16.25 4.21
N TYR A 101 3.89 -15.58 4.97
CA TYR A 101 4.16 -15.16 6.35
C TYR A 101 2.86 -14.91 7.11
N GLN A 102 2.90 -14.88 8.44
CA GLN A 102 1.72 -14.55 9.27
C GLN A 102 1.35 -13.05 9.15
N SER A 103 0.70 -12.67 8.05
CA SER A 103 0.42 -11.27 7.69
C SER A 103 -0.61 -10.58 8.59
N ASP A 104 -1.39 -11.35 9.32
CA ASP A 104 -2.34 -10.91 10.35
C ASP A 104 -1.67 -10.56 11.70
N ARG A 105 -0.35 -10.79 11.84
CA ARG A 105 0.38 -10.44 13.06
C ARG A 105 0.98 -9.05 12.98
N SER A 106 0.55 -8.19 13.90
CA SER A 106 1.19 -6.89 14.12
C SER A 106 2.62 -7.07 14.68
N ILE A 107 3.57 -6.44 14.00
CA ILE A 107 4.97 -6.35 14.43
C ILE A 107 5.44 -4.90 14.38
N HIS A 108 6.23 -4.51 15.37
CA HIS A 108 6.85 -3.19 15.36
C HIS A 108 8.11 -3.25 14.48
N LEU A 109 8.00 -2.70 13.28
CA LEU A 109 9.10 -2.60 12.32
C LEU A 109 9.46 -1.14 12.09
N LYS A 110 10.76 -0.89 11.92
CA LYS A 110 11.23 0.36 11.32
C LYS A 110 11.07 0.24 9.82
N ILE A 111 10.06 0.93 9.28
CA ILE A 111 9.69 0.88 7.87
C ILE A 111 10.90 1.19 6.98
N GLU A 112 11.74 2.14 7.40
CA GLU A 112 12.93 2.58 6.67
C GLU A 112 13.94 1.42 6.48
N GLU A 113 14.14 0.58 7.49
CA GLU A 113 15.07 -0.57 7.39
C GLU A 113 14.53 -1.64 6.42
N VAL A 114 13.21 -1.84 6.39
CA VAL A 114 12.58 -2.82 5.49
C VAL A 114 12.66 -2.32 4.05
N ILE A 115 12.35 -1.04 3.81
CA ILE A 115 12.45 -0.43 2.48
C ILE A 115 13.89 -0.47 1.97
N GLN A 116 14.87 -0.11 2.80
CA GLN A 116 16.29 -0.18 2.41
C GLN A 116 16.74 -1.60 2.05
N SER A 117 16.16 -2.62 2.70
CA SER A 117 16.52 -4.02 2.45
C SER A 117 15.82 -4.61 1.23
N LEU A 118 14.55 -4.24 0.99
CA LEU A 118 13.66 -4.97 0.08
C LEU A 118 13.02 -4.10 -1.00
N ASN A 119 13.17 -2.77 -0.93
CA ASN A 119 12.41 -1.78 -1.71
C ASN A 119 10.88 -1.90 -1.52
N LEU A 120 10.43 -2.50 -0.42
CA LEU A 120 9.04 -2.92 -0.25
C LEU A 120 8.62 -2.88 1.21
N TYR A 121 7.46 -2.28 1.49
CA TYR A 121 6.75 -2.45 2.75
C TYR A 121 5.23 -2.58 2.49
N VAL A 122 4.63 -3.66 2.99
CA VAL A 122 3.18 -3.90 2.96
C VAL A 122 2.61 -3.65 4.35
N ASP A 123 1.73 -2.64 4.47
CA ASP A 123 1.04 -2.24 5.70
C ASP A 123 -0.43 -2.67 5.63
N LEU A 124 -0.76 -3.77 6.31
CA LEU A 124 -2.14 -4.22 6.46
C LEU A 124 -2.74 -3.60 7.73
N VAL A 125 -3.76 -2.76 7.54
CA VAL A 125 -4.38 -2.05 8.65
C VAL A 125 -5.63 -2.81 9.10
N ASP A 126 -5.64 -3.18 10.39
CA ASP A 126 -6.82 -3.78 11.02
C ASP A 126 -7.90 -2.73 11.31
N GLN A 127 -9.15 -3.09 10.98
CA GLN A 127 -10.39 -2.49 11.47
C GLN A 127 -10.39 -0.95 11.66
N PRO A 128 -10.32 -0.15 10.57
CA PRO A 128 -10.86 1.20 10.67
C PRO A 128 -12.39 1.12 10.86
N ARG A 129 -12.98 2.11 11.52
CA ARG A 129 -14.45 2.20 11.64
C ARG A 129 -15.14 2.38 10.28
N ASN A 130 -14.46 2.99 9.31
CA ASN A 130 -14.92 3.14 7.95
C ASN A 130 -13.73 3.31 7.00
N GLU A 131 -13.95 3.05 5.71
CA GLU A 131 -12.90 3.11 4.69
C GLU A 131 -12.39 4.53 4.44
N GLU A 132 -13.26 5.54 4.51
CA GLU A 132 -12.89 6.94 4.27
C GLU A 132 -11.85 7.41 5.28
N ASP A 133 -12.07 7.09 6.55
CA ASP A 133 -11.17 7.34 7.67
C ASP A 133 -9.79 6.68 7.46
N PHE A 134 -9.78 5.45 6.96
CA PHE A 134 -8.54 4.79 6.56
C PHE A 134 -7.83 5.56 5.44
N LEU A 135 -8.55 5.91 4.36
CA LEU A 135 -7.97 6.63 3.23
C LEU A 135 -7.44 8.02 3.64
N TYR A 136 -8.16 8.74 4.50
CA TYR A 136 -7.70 10.01 5.09
C TYR A 136 -6.41 9.82 5.88
N ARG A 137 -6.39 8.84 6.79
CA ARG A 137 -5.23 8.58 7.64
C ARG A 137 -4.01 8.16 6.81
N SER A 138 -4.20 7.29 5.82
CA SER A 138 -3.13 6.82 4.94
C SER A 138 -2.57 7.94 4.07
N LEU A 139 -3.41 8.83 3.54
CA LEU A 139 -2.95 10.02 2.83
C LEU A 139 -2.13 10.94 3.74
N ILE A 140 -2.60 11.20 4.96
CA ILE A 140 -1.86 12.04 5.92
C ILE A 140 -0.52 11.40 6.28
N LYS A 141 -0.49 10.09 6.55
CA LYS A 141 0.75 9.35 6.78
C LYS A 141 1.73 9.49 5.62
N ALA A 142 1.26 9.35 4.38
CA ALA A 142 2.09 9.55 3.19
C ALA A 142 2.66 10.97 3.12
N LEU A 143 1.82 11.99 3.36
CA LEU A 143 2.22 13.40 3.34
C LEU A 143 3.19 13.77 4.46
N CYS A 144 3.13 13.08 5.61
CA CYS A 144 4.07 13.23 6.72
C CYS A 144 5.44 12.60 6.47
N ARG A 145 5.60 11.77 5.43
CA ARG A 145 6.89 11.17 5.09
C ARG A 145 7.75 12.14 4.29
N THR A 146 9.03 12.20 4.64
CA THR A 146 10.04 13.05 3.99
C THR A 146 10.57 12.44 2.70
N ASP A 147 10.41 11.15 2.47
CA ASP A 147 10.97 10.43 1.30
C ASP A 147 9.94 10.15 0.20
N VAL A 148 8.64 10.38 0.46
CA VAL A 148 7.58 10.14 -0.52
C VAL A 148 7.64 11.18 -1.63
N SER A 149 7.72 10.75 -2.89
CA SER A 149 7.63 11.63 -4.07
C SER A 149 6.29 11.58 -4.77
N GLU A 150 5.65 10.42 -4.74
CA GLU A 150 4.40 10.16 -5.45
C GLU A 150 3.47 9.29 -4.60
N VAL A 151 2.18 9.60 -4.66
CA VAL A 151 1.12 8.87 -3.96
C VAL A 151 0.13 8.32 -4.98
N PHE A 152 -0.22 7.05 -4.88
CA PHE A 152 -1.34 6.45 -5.61
C PHE A 152 -2.50 6.22 -4.64
N LEU A 153 -3.66 6.82 -4.96
CA LEU A 153 -4.93 6.60 -4.28
C LEU A 153 -5.79 5.69 -5.14
N ILE A 154 -5.85 4.41 -4.79
CA ILE A 154 -6.70 3.40 -5.43
C ILE A 154 -8.01 3.36 -4.65
N THR A 155 -9.06 3.97 -5.17
CA THR A 155 -10.31 4.16 -4.42
C THR A 155 -11.54 4.25 -5.32
N HIS A 156 -12.70 3.93 -4.77
CA HIS A 156 -13.99 4.14 -5.42
C HIS A 156 -14.63 5.48 -5.02
N LEU A 157 -14.03 6.21 -4.06
CA LEU A 157 -14.54 7.49 -3.59
C LEU A 157 -14.30 8.60 -4.63
N ARG A 158 -15.25 9.52 -4.74
CA ARG A 158 -15.10 10.68 -5.61
C ARG A 158 -14.10 11.68 -5.02
N ILE A 159 -13.06 11.99 -5.80
CA ILE A 159 -12.02 12.94 -5.41
C ILE A 159 -12.39 14.36 -5.87
N ASN A 160 -12.25 15.32 -4.96
CA ASN A 160 -12.33 16.73 -5.28
C ASN A 160 -11.05 17.17 -6.00
N LYS A 161 -11.13 17.30 -7.33
CA LYS A 161 -9.98 17.66 -8.18
C LYS A 161 -9.35 19.01 -7.79
N VAL A 162 -10.13 19.97 -7.32
CA VAL A 162 -9.61 21.28 -6.89
C VAL A 162 -8.72 21.11 -5.66
N GLN A 163 -9.20 20.36 -4.67
CA GLN A 163 -8.44 20.10 -3.44
C GLN A 163 -7.20 19.22 -3.72
N LEU A 164 -7.33 18.25 -4.63
CA LEU A 164 -6.21 17.44 -5.10
C LEU A 164 -5.10 18.31 -5.72
N CYS A 165 -5.44 19.27 -6.59
CA CYS A 165 -4.48 20.21 -7.16
C CYS A 165 -3.80 21.06 -6.08
N ILE A 166 -4.59 21.63 -5.15
CA ILE A 166 -4.03 22.41 -4.03
C ILE A 166 -3.01 21.56 -3.24
N LEU A 167 -3.32 20.30 -2.95
CA LEU A 167 -2.40 19.42 -2.23
C LEU A 167 -1.13 19.10 -3.01
N GLN A 168 -1.24 18.77 -4.30
CA GLN A 168 -0.09 18.47 -5.13
C GLN A 168 0.85 19.68 -5.26
N ASP A 169 0.29 20.85 -5.55
CA ASP A 169 1.04 22.10 -5.69
C ASP A 169 1.66 22.50 -4.35
N TYR A 170 0.91 22.37 -3.25
CA TYR A 170 1.40 22.77 -1.95
C TYR A 170 2.49 21.84 -1.42
N PHE A 171 2.38 20.53 -1.59
CA PHE A 171 3.35 19.56 -1.07
C PHE A 171 4.48 19.22 -2.04
N GLU A 172 4.42 19.72 -3.28
CA GLU A 172 5.34 19.42 -4.38
C GLU A 172 5.48 17.90 -4.60
N ILE A 173 4.34 17.21 -4.61
CA ILE A 173 4.24 15.76 -4.89
C ILE A 173 3.20 15.51 -5.97
N LYS A 174 3.31 14.35 -6.63
CA LYS A 174 2.23 13.86 -7.50
C LYS A 174 1.28 12.95 -6.71
N ILE A 175 -0.01 13.12 -6.90
CA ILE A 175 -1.04 12.26 -6.34
C ILE A 175 -1.89 11.73 -7.50
N HIS A 176 -1.68 10.47 -7.82
CA HIS A 176 -2.40 9.76 -8.87
C HIS A 176 -3.63 9.08 -8.29
N VAL A 177 -4.78 9.24 -8.94
CA VAL A 177 -6.03 8.59 -8.53
C VAL A 177 -6.35 7.48 -9.53
N ILE A 178 -6.49 6.26 -9.02
CA ILE A 178 -6.97 5.10 -9.78
C ILE A 178 -8.36 4.76 -9.23
N TYR A 179 -9.37 4.88 -10.08
CA TYR A 179 -10.74 4.58 -9.67
C TYR A 179 -10.96 3.06 -9.67
N ALA A 180 -11.05 2.50 -8.47
CA ALA A 180 -11.35 1.10 -8.22
C ALA A 180 -12.83 0.83 -8.53
N ASP A 181 -13.10 0.09 -9.61
CA ASP A 181 -14.47 -0.22 -10.02
C ASP A 181 -15.06 -1.33 -9.13
N LYS A 182 -16.33 -1.15 -8.71
CA LYS A 182 -17.12 -2.11 -7.92
C LYS A 182 -17.95 -3.07 -8.79
N GLN A 183 -17.74 -3.07 -10.11
CA GLN A 183 -18.45 -3.95 -11.02
C GLN A 183 -18.19 -5.43 -10.75
N ARG A 184 -19.05 -6.26 -11.35
CA ARG A 184 -19.03 -7.72 -11.20
C ARG A 184 -17.68 -8.26 -11.71
N SER A 185 -16.97 -8.91 -10.80
CA SER A 185 -15.60 -9.36 -11.01
C SER A 185 -15.54 -10.76 -11.63
N VAL A 186 -14.52 -10.99 -12.46
CA VAL A 186 -14.12 -12.33 -12.93
C VAL A 186 -13.27 -13.07 -11.89
N VAL A 187 -12.84 -12.38 -10.83
CA VAL A 187 -12.09 -12.95 -9.72
C VAL A 187 -13.00 -13.85 -8.91
N ASN A 188 -12.49 -15.02 -8.57
CA ASN A 188 -13.09 -15.91 -7.59
C ASN A 188 -11.98 -16.38 -6.65
N ASP A 189 -12.00 -15.90 -5.42
CA ASP A 189 -10.95 -16.14 -4.44
C ASP A 189 -10.78 -17.64 -4.16
N ASP A 190 -11.85 -18.43 -4.22
CA ASP A 190 -11.84 -19.88 -4.00
C ASP A 190 -11.20 -20.68 -5.12
N LEU A 191 -11.15 -20.09 -6.33
CA LEU A 191 -10.49 -20.71 -7.48
C LEU A 191 -9.04 -20.26 -7.64
N ILE A 192 -8.61 -19.20 -6.95
CA ILE A 192 -7.23 -18.73 -7.01
C ILE A 192 -6.29 -19.72 -6.32
N ASN A 193 -5.44 -20.35 -7.14
CA ASN A 193 -4.26 -21.05 -6.69
C ASN A 193 -3.04 -20.16 -6.98
N THR A 194 -2.44 -19.60 -5.93
CA THR A 194 -1.25 -18.71 -5.99
C THR A 194 -0.08 -19.32 -6.75
N ARG A 195 0.17 -20.63 -6.62
CA ARG A 195 1.23 -21.31 -7.39
C ARG A 195 0.92 -21.25 -8.88
N LYS A 196 -0.31 -21.55 -9.30
CA LYS A 196 -0.71 -21.38 -10.72
C LYS A 196 -0.71 -19.90 -11.14
N LEU A 197 -1.10 -18.98 -10.25
CA LEU A 197 -1.12 -17.56 -10.54
C LEU A 197 0.28 -16.98 -10.77
N LEU A 198 1.30 -17.46 -10.05
CA LEU A 198 2.64 -16.84 -10.05
C LEU A 198 3.74 -17.67 -10.74
N PHE A 199 3.46 -18.91 -11.16
CA PHE A 199 4.43 -19.77 -11.88
C PHE A 199 4.12 -19.91 -13.36
N LYS A 200 5.10 -20.37 -14.14
CA LYS A 200 5.00 -20.49 -15.60
C LYS A 200 3.82 -21.34 -16.11
N SER A 201 3.49 -22.44 -15.42
CA SER A 201 2.41 -23.35 -15.83
C SER A 201 1.06 -22.90 -15.26
N LYS A 202 0.13 -22.52 -16.15
CA LYS A 202 -1.18 -21.97 -15.81
C LYS A 202 -2.29 -22.69 -16.56
N ASP A 203 -3.43 -22.88 -15.90
CA ASP A 203 -4.67 -23.25 -16.59
C ASP A 203 -5.34 -22.01 -17.20
N GLU A 204 -6.43 -22.21 -17.93
CA GLU A 204 -7.12 -21.12 -18.63
C GLU A 204 -7.59 -20.01 -17.67
N PHE A 205 -8.11 -20.37 -16.50
CA PHE A 205 -8.54 -19.40 -15.49
C PHE A 205 -7.37 -18.51 -15.05
N HIS A 206 -6.23 -19.11 -14.69
CA HIS A 206 -5.08 -18.34 -14.21
C HIS A 206 -4.40 -17.52 -15.32
N ARG A 207 -4.41 -17.99 -16.58
CA ARG A 207 -3.93 -17.17 -17.72
C ARG A 207 -4.78 -15.91 -17.90
N ASN A 208 -6.10 -16.07 -17.90
CA ASN A 208 -7.04 -14.95 -18.03
C ASN A 208 -6.90 -13.99 -16.84
N LEU A 209 -6.71 -14.53 -15.63
CA LEU A 209 -6.51 -13.73 -14.44
C LEU A 209 -5.20 -12.93 -14.47
N CYS A 210 -4.09 -13.52 -14.92
CA CYS A 210 -2.82 -12.81 -15.12
C CYS A 210 -2.97 -11.66 -16.10
N ALA A 211 -3.54 -11.91 -17.30
CA ALA A 211 -3.74 -10.87 -18.29
C ALA A 211 -4.60 -9.71 -17.74
N PHE A 212 -5.67 -10.05 -17.01
CA PHE A 212 -6.54 -9.08 -16.38
C PHE A 212 -5.86 -8.29 -15.26
N PHE A 213 -5.09 -8.94 -14.39
CA PHE A 213 -4.33 -8.27 -13.34
C PHE A 213 -3.24 -7.37 -13.91
N SER A 214 -2.56 -7.79 -14.98
CA SER A 214 -1.62 -6.95 -15.72
C SER A 214 -2.29 -5.69 -16.27
N GLN A 215 -3.45 -5.84 -16.90
CA GLN A 215 -4.23 -4.71 -17.41
C GLN A 215 -4.59 -3.72 -16.29
N LEU A 216 -5.12 -4.20 -15.16
CA LEU A 216 -5.52 -3.33 -14.04
C LEU A 216 -4.33 -2.57 -13.43
N ASN A 217 -3.16 -3.20 -13.33
CA ASN A 217 -1.95 -2.58 -12.80
C ASN A 217 -1.27 -1.62 -13.79
N THR A 218 -1.60 -1.68 -15.08
CA THR A 218 -0.92 -0.92 -16.14
C THR A 218 -0.89 0.59 -15.87
N PRO A 219 -2.01 1.27 -15.47
CA PRO A 219 -1.98 2.70 -15.20
C PRO A 219 -1.02 3.10 -14.08
N LEU A 220 -0.82 2.24 -13.08
CA LEU A 220 0.09 2.48 -11.97
C LEU A 220 1.55 2.33 -12.43
N ILE A 221 1.87 1.20 -13.07
CA ILE A 221 3.24 0.87 -13.47
C ILE A 221 3.75 1.76 -14.60
N ALA A 222 2.89 2.12 -15.56
CA ALA A 222 3.27 3.01 -16.65
C ALA A 222 3.68 4.42 -16.16
N GLN A 223 3.03 4.92 -15.10
CA GLN A 223 3.35 6.23 -14.52
C GLN A 223 4.72 6.26 -13.86
N ILE A 224 5.10 5.19 -13.16
CA ILE A 224 6.35 5.11 -12.40
C ILE A 224 7.53 4.73 -13.32
N GLY A 225 7.35 3.73 -14.16
CA GLY A 225 8.44 3.15 -14.94
C GLY A 225 8.78 3.87 -16.26
N GLN A 226 8.11 5.00 -16.56
CA GLN A 226 8.24 5.72 -17.84
C GLN A 226 7.96 4.85 -19.06
N PHE A 227 7.13 3.82 -18.89
CA PHE A 227 6.71 2.93 -19.96
C PHE A 227 5.47 3.49 -20.64
N ASN A 228 5.30 3.20 -21.94
CA ASN A 228 3.97 3.29 -22.51
C ASN A 228 3.06 2.19 -21.93
N GLN A 229 1.74 2.33 -22.07
CA GLN A 229 0.77 1.41 -21.49
C GLN A 229 0.99 -0.05 -21.96
N GLN A 230 1.32 -0.26 -23.22
CA GLN A 230 1.53 -1.60 -23.77
C GLN A 230 2.80 -2.25 -23.18
N GLN A 231 3.89 -1.49 -23.07
CA GLN A 231 5.13 -1.94 -22.44
C GLN A 231 4.92 -2.31 -20.97
N ALA A 232 4.22 -1.44 -20.21
CA ALA A 232 3.91 -1.72 -18.81
C ALA A 232 3.06 -2.98 -18.65
N MET A 233 2.03 -3.16 -19.49
CA MET A 233 1.16 -4.34 -19.44
C MET A 233 1.96 -5.64 -19.71
N HIS A 234 2.75 -5.67 -20.77
CA HIS A 234 3.59 -6.83 -21.10
C HIS A 234 4.61 -7.12 -20.02
N LEU A 235 5.27 -6.09 -19.46
CA LEU A 235 6.21 -6.25 -18.35
C LEU A 235 5.57 -6.90 -17.13
N ILE A 236 4.37 -6.45 -16.73
CA ILE A 236 3.66 -7.03 -15.59
C ILE A 236 3.28 -8.48 -15.90
N GLU A 237 2.77 -8.75 -17.10
CA GLU A 237 2.41 -10.10 -17.52
C GLU A 237 3.63 -11.01 -17.49
N ASP A 238 4.76 -10.60 -18.06
CA ASP A 238 6.02 -11.34 -18.03
C ASP A 238 6.43 -11.65 -16.59
N MET A 239 6.31 -10.70 -15.66
CA MET A 239 6.62 -10.93 -14.24
C MET A 239 5.69 -11.96 -13.55
N PHE A 240 4.46 -12.13 -14.02
CA PHE A 240 3.56 -13.22 -13.57
C PHE A 240 3.93 -14.59 -14.14
N TYR A 241 4.62 -14.65 -15.28
CA TYR A 241 5.03 -15.91 -15.95
C TYR A 241 6.48 -16.33 -15.64
N SER A 242 7.34 -15.37 -15.31
CA SER A 242 8.78 -15.56 -15.04
C SER A 242 9.11 -15.73 -13.55
N GLU A 243 8.09 -15.89 -12.70
CA GLU A 243 8.23 -16.11 -11.25
C GLU A 243 8.82 -14.92 -10.48
N HIS A 244 9.10 -13.77 -11.11
CA HIS A 244 9.64 -12.58 -10.42
C HIS A 244 8.74 -12.08 -9.28
N ILE A 245 7.41 -12.06 -9.47
CA ILE A 245 6.49 -11.68 -8.39
C ILE A 245 6.55 -12.71 -7.26
N PHE A 246 6.59 -14.01 -7.60
CA PHE A 246 6.70 -15.10 -6.63
C PHE A 246 7.99 -15.00 -5.81
N GLU A 247 9.13 -14.82 -6.46
CA GLU A 247 10.44 -14.71 -5.81
C GLU A 247 10.45 -13.53 -4.84
N LYS A 248 10.00 -12.35 -5.30
CA LYS A 248 9.97 -11.14 -4.47
C LYS A 248 9.03 -11.28 -3.26
N LEU A 249 7.85 -11.85 -3.47
CA LEU A 249 6.90 -12.14 -2.41
C LEU A 249 7.44 -13.19 -1.41
N SER A 250 8.16 -14.19 -1.90
CA SER A 250 8.78 -15.22 -1.05
C SER A 250 9.89 -14.66 -0.19
N VAL A 251 10.81 -13.87 -0.76
CA VAL A 251 11.88 -13.18 -0.01
C VAL A 251 11.29 -12.21 1.01
N TYR A 252 10.28 -11.44 0.63
CA TYR A 252 9.57 -10.55 1.54
C TYR A 252 8.91 -11.33 2.69
N GLY A 253 8.21 -12.42 2.38
CA GLY A 253 7.57 -13.28 3.35
C GLY A 253 8.56 -13.89 4.34
N GLU A 254 9.68 -14.43 3.86
CA GLU A 254 10.74 -15.00 4.71
C GLU A 254 11.31 -13.95 5.67
N TYR A 255 11.59 -12.74 5.17
CA TYR A 255 12.05 -11.62 6.00
C TYR A 255 11.03 -11.29 7.08
N MET A 256 9.76 -11.13 6.71
CA MET A 256 8.68 -10.79 7.65
C MET A 256 8.47 -11.88 8.68
N GLN A 257 8.44 -13.15 8.25
CA GLN A 257 8.28 -14.30 9.14
C GLN A 257 9.42 -14.42 10.16
N THR A 258 10.65 -14.14 9.73
CA THR A 258 11.83 -14.09 10.62
C THR A 258 11.67 -12.98 11.67
N ARG A 259 11.22 -11.78 11.26
CA ARG A 259 10.96 -10.68 12.19
C ARG A 259 9.85 -11.00 13.18
N ILE A 260 8.77 -11.66 12.74
CA ILE A 260 7.67 -12.12 13.60
C ILE A 260 8.19 -13.11 14.65
N GLN A 261 8.97 -14.11 14.24
CA GLN A 261 9.52 -15.11 15.14
C GLN A 261 10.48 -14.51 16.16
N ASN A 262 11.38 -13.62 15.72
CA ASN A 262 12.31 -12.95 16.63
C ASN A 262 11.57 -12.04 17.62
N GLY A 263 10.59 -11.26 17.16
CA GLY A 263 9.76 -10.43 18.04
C GLY A 263 8.96 -11.25 19.06
N ALA A 264 8.46 -12.44 18.67
CA ALA A 264 7.81 -13.36 19.59
C ALA A 264 8.80 -13.93 20.63
N ASN A 265 10.00 -14.34 20.21
CA ASN A 265 11.04 -14.87 21.09
C ASN A 265 11.48 -13.84 22.14
N PHE A 266 11.65 -12.57 21.76
CA PHE A 266 11.95 -11.48 22.71
C PHE A 266 10.83 -11.30 23.76
N LYS A 267 9.56 -11.43 23.36
CA LYS A 267 8.42 -11.37 24.31
C LYS A 267 8.44 -12.54 25.30
N VAL A 268 8.72 -13.76 24.84
CA VAL A 268 8.79 -14.95 25.72
C VAL A 268 9.91 -14.84 26.74
N LEU A 269 11.10 -14.39 26.32
CA LEU A 269 12.25 -14.21 27.21
C LEU A 269 11.98 -13.13 28.28
N SER A 270 11.42 -11.99 27.88
CA SER A 270 11.09 -10.90 28.81
C SER A 270 9.98 -11.25 29.80
N THR A 271 8.99 -12.08 29.43
CA THR A 271 7.99 -12.60 30.38
C THR A 271 8.57 -13.61 31.36
N ASN A 272 9.55 -14.43 30.95
CA ASN A 272 10.16 -15.42 31.84
C ASN A 272 11.10 -14.77 32.87
N GLU A 273 11.82 -13.70 32.52
CA GLU A 273 12.65 -12.96 33.48
C GLU A 273 11.85 -12.23 34.56
N LEU A 274 10.61 -11.83 34.26
CA LEU A 274 9.68 -11.23 35.24
C LEU A 274 9.01 -12.26 36.14
N SER A 275 8.97 -13.53 35.75
CA SER A 275 8.43 -14.63 36.57
C SER A 275 9.42 -15.24 37.57
N HIS A 276 10.68 -14.79 37.52
CA HIS A 276 11.77 -15.22 38.41
C HIS A 276 12.27 -14.11 39.35
N ARG A 277 11.48 -13.05 39.55
CA ARG A 277 11.69 -12.02 40.59
C ARG A 277 10.48 -11.94 41.49
#